data_AF-A0A1Z8MQG0-F1
#
_entry.id   AF-A0A1Z8MQG0-F1
#
_cell.length_a   1.000
_cell.length_b   1.000
_cell.length_c   1.000
_cell.angle_alpha   90.00
_cell.angle_beta   90.00
_cell.angle_gamma   90.00
#
_symmetry.space_group_name_H-M   'P 1'
#
loop_
_entity.id
_entity.type
_entity.pdbx_description
1 polymer ?
#
loop_
_entity_poly.entity_id
_entity_poly.type
_entity_poly.pdbx_seq_one_letter_code
_entity_poly.pdbx_strand_id
1 'polypeptide(L)'
;MHSHREICRLITNPNTSVGRGFAVAVQILILVSLFSFALSTTPNIPPKLKAFLWWEQFAVIVLFTIEYAIRLLAAPNKARYVFSFFGLIDLMSILPFYVQMGVDLRGLRAIRLVHIFQILKLGRYSRAIQRFHRAFLLSKEQIALFFSITGILLFIAAVGIYYFERDAQPEKFVSVFHSLWWSVITLTTVGYGDIYPVTIGGRLFTVVVLMVGIGIVAVPAAIVTSALSQAQNFEREESEATATSLDDTGRYARFLQEIRSEPGSGKSPSAVQLIVEKLRRRQLRLALAESCTGGLVAARLTSIAGASDVLCGSMVSYRDLTKREWLGISATGLDKFSSVSREITHAMAIAVLSETPEASLAAAVTGHLGPDAPPELDGVLFVAVVFRDPDSNGDRTLIEDEYRLVASPRVARQAEAADFVLRQIDKSFDTETLS
;
A
#
# COMPACT_ATOMS: atom_id res chain seq x y z
N MET A 1 32.42 -7.70 -8.43
CA MET A 1 31.35 -7.48 -7.42
C MET A 1 29.92 -7.49 -7.99
N HIS A 2 29.70 -7.26 -9.29
CA HIS A 2 28.35 -7.29 -9.89
C HIS A 2 27.72 -8.70 -9.99
N SER A 3 28.50 -9.72 -10.40
CA SER A 3 28.00 -11.08 -10.65
C SER A 3 27.49 -11.82 -9.38
N HIS A 4 28.13 -11.61 -8.22
CA HIS A 4 27.68 -12.21 -6.95
C HIS A 4 26.29 -11.70 -6.51
N ARG A 5 25.98 -10.42 -6.73
CA ARG A 5 24.68 -9.84 -6.39
C ARG A 5 23.58 -10.34 -7.32
N GLU A 6 23.89 -10.59 -8.59
CA GLU A 6 22.92 -11.12 -9.57
C GLU A 6 22.55 -12.57 -9.31
N ILE A 7 23.52 -13.44 -9.02
CA ILE A 7 23.25 -14.85 -8.64
C ILE A 7 22.43 -14.90 -7.34
N CYS A 8 22.79 -14.07 -6.34
CA CYS A 8 22.02 -13.96 -5.11
C CYS A 8 20.59 -13.47 -5.38
N ARG A 9 20.41 -12.49 -6.28
CA ARG A 9 19.08 -11.95 -6.66
C ARG A 9 18.24 -12.98 -7.43
N LEU A 10 18.85 -13.82 -8.27
CA LEU A 10 18.17 -14.91 -8.99
C LEU A 10 17.66 -16.01 -8.05
N ILE A 11 18.45 -16.40 -7.05
CA ILE A 11 18.07 -17.45 -6.08
C ILE A 11 17.08 -16.91 -5.03
N THR A 12 17.17 -15.64 -4.66
CA THR A 12 16.30 -15.03 -3.63
C THR A 12 15.00 -14.47 -4.17
N ASN A 13 14.86 -14.28 -5.49
CA ASN A 13 13.64 -13.69 -6.07
C ASN A 13 12.67 -14.78 -6.56
N PRO A 14 11.53 -15.00 -5.86
CA PRO A 14 10.54 -16.03 -6.19
C PRO A 14 9.73 -15.72 -7.48
N ASN A 15 10.03 -14.62 -8.17
CA ASN A 15 9.40 -14.25 -9.44
C ASN A 15 10.12 -14.83 -10.67
N THR A 16 11.31 -15.41 -10.52
CA THR A 16 12.02 -16.06 -11.63
C THR A 16 11.62 -17.54 -11.74
N SER A 17 11.58 -18.10 -12.95
CA SER A 17 11.28 -19.53 -13.15
C SER A 17 12.32 -20.45 -12.46
N VAL A 18 13.58 -20.02 -12.41
CA VAL A 18 14.66 -20.71 -11.68
C VAL A 18 14.41 -20.66 -10.17
N GLY A 19 14.04 -19.49 -9.63
CA GLY A 19 13.70 -19.34 -8.20
C GLY A 19 12.49 -20.17 -7.79
N ARG A 20 11.47 -20.31 -8.66
CA ARG A 20 10.32 -21.20 -8.42
C ARG A 20 10.72 -22.68 -8.39
N GLY A 21 11.54 -23.13 -9.35
CA GLY A 21 12.04 -24.50 -9.37
C GLY A 21 12.87 -24.83 -8.13
N PHE A 22 13.77 -23.93 -7.73
CA PHE A 22 14.54 -24.06 -6.49
C PHE A 22 13.64 -24.13 -5.25
N ALA A 23 12.62 -23.27 -5.16
CA ALA A 23 11.66 -23.27 -4.07
C ALA A 23 10.93 -24.61 -3.94
N VAL A 24 10.41 -25.15 -5.05
CA VAL A 24 9.72 -26.45 -5.08
C VAL A 24 10.68 -27.59 -4.68
N ALA A 25 11.92 -27.57 -5.15
CA ALA A 25 12.92 -28.57 -4.78
C ALA A 25 13.20 -28.55 -3.26
N VAL A 26 13.37 -27.38 -2.67
CA VAL A 26 13.55 -27.23 -1.21
C VAL A 26 12.31 -27.69 -0.45
N GLN A 27 11.10 -27.39 -0.94
CA GLN A 27 9.85 -27.85 -0.32
C GLN A 27 9.75 -29.38 -0.31
N ILE A 28 10.05 -30.04 -1.44
CA ILE A 28 10.08 -31.50 -1.54
C ILE A 28 11.11 -32.08 -0.56
N LEU A 29 12.31 -31.48 -0.49
CA LEU A 29 13.36 -31.92 0.42
C LEU A 29 12.95 -31.84 1.89
N ILE A 30 12.25 -30.76 2.30
CA ILE A 30 11.70 -30.63 3.65
C ILE A 30 10.67 -31.73 3.92
N LEU A 31 9.75 -31.98 3.00
CA LEU A 31 8.72 -33.01 3.17
C LEU A 31 9.31 -34.42 3.28
N VAL A 32 10.30 -34.74 2.44
CA VAL A 32 11.03 -36.00 2.50
C VAL A 32 11.77 -36.13 3.83
N SER A 33 12.49 -35.11 4.28
CA SER A 33 13.20 -35.13 5.56
C SER A 33 12.24 -35.26 6.76
N LEU A 34 11.07 -34.61 6.73
CA LEU A 34 10.05 -34.78 7.78
C LEU A 34 9.49 -36.20 7.80
N PHE A 35 9.26 -36.81 6.64
CA PHE A 35 8.82 -38.20 6.54
C PHE A 35 9.90 -39.17 7.02
N SER A 36 11.16 -38.98 6.60
CA SER A 36 12.32 -39.73 7.09
C SER A 36 12.46 -39.63 8.60
N PHE A 37 12.27 -38.43 9.16
CA PHE A 37 12.30 -38.20 10.60
C PHE A 37 11.17 -38.95 11.30
N ALA A 38 9.93 -38.86 10.81
CA ALA A 38 8.80 -39.62 11.36
C ALA A 38 9.08 -41.13 11.32
N LEU A 39 9.59 -41.65 10.19
CA LEU A 39 9.96 -43.05 10.05
C LEU A 39 11.05 -43.45 11.04
N SER A 40 12.03 -42.57 11.32
CA SER A 40 13.10 -42.79 12.29
C SER A 40 12.62 -42.96 13.74
N THR A 41 11.39 -42.52 14.05
CA THR A 41 10.77 -42.69 15.38
C THR A 41 10.06 -44.03 15.55
N THR A 42 9.84 -44.78 14.48
CA THR A 42 9.17 -46.09 14.56
C THR A 42 10.03 -47.10 15.32
N PRO A 43 9.43 -47.98 16.14
CA PRO A 43 10.17 -49.04 16.81
C PRO A 43 10.64 -50.09 15.78
N ASN A 44 11.80 -50.71 16.03
CA ASN A 44 12.33 -51.86 15.28
C ASN A 44 12.67 -51.63 13.79
N ILE A 45 13.28 -50.48 13.45
CA ILE A 45 13.75 -50.20 12.10
C ILE A 45 14.97 -51.07 11.75
N PRO A 46 15.02 -51.72 10.56
CA PRO A 46 16.19 -52.45 10.10
C PRO A 46 17.48 -51.61 10.13
N PRO A 47 18.64 -52.16 10.54
CA PRO A 47 19.89 -51.39 10.63
C PRO A 47 20.29 -50.67 9.34
N LYS A 48 20.04 -51.30 8.17
CA LYS A 48 20.30 -50.71 6.85
C LYS A 48 19.44 -49.47 6.59
N LEU A 49 18.14 -49.55 6.93
CA LEU A 49 17.21 -48.43 6.76
C LEU A 49 17.55 -47.29 7.72
N LYS A 50 17.93 -47.60 8.96
CA LYS A 50 18.40 -46.60 9.93
C LYS A 50 19.65 -45.86 9.44
N ALA A 51 20.62 -46.56 8.85
CA ALA A 51 21.81 -45.95 8.26
C ALA A 51 21.46 -45.08 7.04
N PHE A 52 20.54 -45.53 6.19
CA PHE A 52 20.05 -44.75 5.04
C PHE A 52 19.37 -43.45 5.49
N LEU A 53 18.45 -43.51 6.47
CA LEU A 53 17.77 -42.34 7.01
C LEU A 53 18.75 -41.33 7.62
N TRP A 54 19.80 -41.81 8.28
CA TRP A 54 20.85 -40.95 8.81
C TRP A 54 21.63 -40.22 7.70
N TRP A 55 22.01 -40.94 6.64
CA TRP A 55 22.71 -40.36 5.48
C TRP A 55 21.86 -39.36 4.70
N GLU A 56 20.58 -39.67 4.51
CA GLU A 56 19.62 -38.76 3.89
C GLU A 56 19.50 -37.47 4.73
N GLN A 57 19.27 -37.60 6.03
CA GLN A 57 19.18 -36.45 6.94
C GLN A 57 20.47 -35.61 6.91
N PHE A 58 21.64 -36.26 6.94
CA PHE A 58 22.93 -35.59 6.81
C PHE A 58 23.03 -34.78 5.52
N ALA A 59 22.67 -35.38 4.38
CA ALA A 59 22.71 -34.71 3.08
C ALA A 59 21.79 -33.47 3.04
N VAL A 60 20.57 -33.59 3.58
CA VAL A 60 19.62 -32.46 3.66
C VAL A 60 20.18 -31.32 4.53
N ILE A 61 20.78 -31.65 5.67
CA ILE A 61 21.36 -30.64 6.56
C ILE A 61 22.54 -29.94 5.89
N VAL A 62 23.42 -30.67 5.21
CA VAL A 62 24.51 -30.07 4.44
C VAL A 62 23.97 -29.08 3.39
N LEU A 63 22.94 -29.47 2.65
CA LEU A 63 22.27 -28.58 1.69
C LEU A 63 21.69 -27.33 2.36
N PHE A 64 21.03 -27.47 3.52
CA PHE A 64 20.48 -26.35 4.26
C PHE A 64 21.54 -25.45 4.88
N THR A 65 22.67 -26.00 5.33
CA THR A 65 23.81 -25.21 5.79
C THR A 65 24.41 -24.39 4.66
N ILE A 66 24.58 -24.98 3.47
CA ILE A 66 25.05 -24.26 2.28
C ILE A 66 24.07 -23.14 1.92
N GLU A 67 22.77 -23.43 1.88
CA GLU A 67 21.72 -22.44 1.62
C GLU A 67 21.76 -21.28 2.63
N TYR A 68 21.89 -21.58 3.92
CA TYR A 68 22.00 -20.57 4.97
C TYR A 68 23.28 -19.74 4.84
N ALA A 69 24.42 -20.37 4.56
CA ALA A 69 25.70 -19.69 4.37
C ALA A 69 25.66 -18.73 3.18
N ILE A 70 25.14 -19.17 2.02
CA ILE A 70 24.96 -18.32 0.83
C ILE A 70 24.12 -17.09 1.18
N ARG A 71 23.02 -17.28 1.92
CA ARG A 71 22.13 -16.17 2.31
C ARG A 71 22.75 -15.21 3.31
N LEU A 72 23.46 -15.74 4.30
CA LEU A 72 24.16 -14.93 5.29
C LEU A 72 25.25 -14.07 4.64
N LEU A 73 25.97 -14.64 3.65
CA LEU A 73 26.99 -13.92 2.88
C LEU A 73 26.39 -12.90 1.90
N ALA A 74 25.20 -13.18 1.35
CA ALA A 74 24.47 -12.26 0.48
C ALA A 74 23.83 -11.09 1.23
N ALA A 75 23.56 -11.24 2.54
CA ALA A 75 22.90 -10.23 3.34
C ALA A 75 23.79 -8.99 3.54
N PRO A 76 23.26 -7.77 3.34
CA PRO A 76 24.03 -6.53 3.51
C PRO A 76 24.48 -6.31 4.97
N ASN A 77 23.69 -6.81 5.94
CA ASN A 77 24.05 -6.83 7.35
C ASN A 77 23.82 -8.23 7.93
N LYS A 78 24.93 -8.90 8.24
CA LYS A 78 24.95 -10.31 8.71
C LYS A 78 24.22 -10.49 10.04
N ALA A 79 24.51 -9.62 11.01
CA ALA A 79 23.87 -9.70 12.33
C ALA A 79 22.36 -9.51 12.24
N ARG A 80 21.91 -8.52 11.45
CA ARG A 80 20.48 -8.28 11.21
C ARG A 80 19.80 -9.48 10.54
N TYR A 81 20.52 -10.20 9.67
CA TYR A 81 19.98 -11.41 9.04
C TYR A 81 19.83 -12.55 10.04
N VAL A 82 20.86 -12.84 10.86
CA VAL A 82 20.82 -13.92 11.87
C VAL A 82 19.66 -13.73 12.84
N PHE A 83 19.44 -12.50 13.32
CA PHE A 83 18.35 -12.17 14.25
C PHE A 83 17.01 -11.85 13.56
N SER A 84 16.89 -12.07 12.25
CA SER A 84 15.60 -11.96 11.55
C SER A 84 14.75 -13.22 11.71
N PHE A 85 13.42 -13.10 11.58
CA PHE A 85 12.51 -14.25 11.65
C PHE A 85 12.93 -15.42 10.74
N PHE A 86 13.26 -15.13 9.48
CA PHE A 86 13.70 -16.15 8.52
C PHE A 86 15.12 -16.67 8.78
N GLY A 87 16.02 -15.83 9.29
CA GLY A 87 17.36 -16.25 9.68
C GLY A 87 17.35 -17.18 10.89
N LEU A 88 16.48 -16.91 11.87
CA LEU A 88 16.28 -17.78 13.03
C LEU A 88 15.69 -19.14 12.62
N ILE A 89 14.73 -19.17 11.68
CA ILE A 89 14.19 -20.42 11.13
C ILE A 89 15.29 -21.22 10.41
N ASP A 90 16.09 -20.59 9.54
CA ASP A 90 17.17 -21.26 8.83
C ASP A 90 18.22 -21.81 9.83
N LEU A 91 18.53 -21.07 10.90
CA LEU A 91 19.45 -21.51 11.96
C LEU A 91 18.87 -22.68 12.77
N MET A 92 17.64 -22.56 13.24
CA MET A 92 16.91 -23.63 13.96
C MET A 92 16.79 -24.91 13.14
N SER A 93 16.77 -24.79 11.81
CA SER A 93 16.68 -25.94 10.91
C SER A 93 17.95 -26.80 10.90
N ILE A 94 19.13 -26.18 11.07
CA ILE A 94 20.43 -26.87 11.03
C ILE A 94 20.99 -27.16 12.43
N LEU A 95 20.62 -26.34 13.43
CA LEU A 95 21.13 -26.40 14.79
C LEU A 95 21.08 -27.78 15.45
N PRO A 96 19.98 -28.55 15.35
CA PRO A 96 19.87 -29.82 16.07
C PRO A 96 20.95 -30.82 15.71
N PHE A 97 21.37 -30.87 14.44
CA PHE A 97 22.41 -31.76 13.98
C PHE A 97 23.79 -31.38 14.52
N TYR A 98 24.16 -30.11 14.43
CA TYR A 98 25.44 -29.63 14.92
C TYR A 98 25.58 -29.78 16.44
N VAL A 99 24.49 -29.57 17.19
CA VAL A 99 24.48 -29.78 18.64
C VAL A 99 24.61 -31.26 19.00
N GLN A 100 23.92 -32.16 18.28
CA GLN A 100 24.02 -33.61 18.49
C GLN A 100 25.40 -34.17 18.11
N MET A 101 26.13 -33.52 17.20
CA MET A 101 27.49 -33.91 16.81
C MET A 101 28.54 -33.46 17.84
N GLY A 102 28.34 -32.30 18.47
CA GLY A 102 29.32 -31.68 19.37
C GLY A 102 29.21 -32.10 20.84
N VAL A 103 28.09 -32.68 21.27
CA VAL A 103 27.90 -33.08 22.67
C VAL A 103 27.22 -34.45 22.74
N ASP A 104 27.78 -35.40 23.53
CA ASP A 104 27.23 -36.75 23.76
C ASP A 104 26.00 -36.71 24.71
N LEU A 105 25.08 -35.78 24.45
CA LEU A 105 23.87 -35.56 25.22
C LEU A 105 22.76 -36.47 24.71
N ARG A 106 22.89 -37.77 25.01
CA ARG A 106 21.80 -38.77 24.89
C ARG A 106 20.50 -38.32 25.61
N GLY A 107 20.61 -37.36 26.53
CA GLY A 107 19.49 -36.74 27.26
C GLY A 107 18.69 -35.69 26.49
N LEU A 108 19.23 -35.09 25.42
CA LEU A 108 18.54 -34.02 24.69
C LEU A 108 17.65 -34.54 23.57
N ARG A 109 16.80 -35.54 23.87
CA ARG A 109 15.77 -35.98 22.91
C ARG A 109 14.87 -34.83 22.50
N ALA A 110 14.65 -33.85 23.37
CA ALA A 110 13.90 -32.63 23.10
C ALA A 110 14.51 -31.79 21.97
N ILE A 111 15.83 -31.84 21.72
CA ILE A 111 16.46 -31.15 20.57
C ILE A 111 15.93 -31.70 19.24
N ARG A 112 15.49 -32.97 19.18
CA ARG A 112 14.86 -33.53 17.98
C ARG A 112 13.54 -32.83 17.64
N LEU A 113 12.84 -32.25 18.62
CA LEU A 113 11.63 -31.47 18.36
C LEU A 113 11.94 -30.19 17.59
N VAL A 114 13.18 -29.68 17.71
CA VAL A 114 13.60 -28.49 16.96
C VAL A 114 13.63 -28.77 15.44
N HIS A 115 13.77 -30.03 15.02
CA HIS A 115 13.61 -30.40 13.60
C HIS A 115 12.22 -30.03 13.05
N ILE A 116 11.17 -30.03 13.87
CA ILE A 116 9.82 -29.66 13.41
C ILE A 116 9.81 -28.21 12.90
N PHE A 117 10.63 -27.31 13.44
CA PHE A 117 10.70 -25.93 12.96
C PHE A 117 11.23 -25.81 11.52
N GLN A 118 11.84 -26.86 10.95
CA GLN A 118 12.18 -26.91 9.52
C GLN A 118 10.94 -26.73 8.63
N ILE A 119 9.75 -27.12 9.10
CA ILE A 119 8.49 -26.89 8.38
C ILE A 119 8.22 -25.39 8.19
N LEU A 120 8.65 -24.54 9.13
CA LEU A 120 8.47 -23.09 9.03
C LEU A 120 9.30 -22.49 7.88
N LYS A 121 10.33 -23.19 7.41
CA LYS A 121 11.11 -22.81 6.24
C LYS A 121 10.26 -22.78 4.96
N LEU A 122 9.19 -23.59 4.90
CA LEU A 122 8.18 -23.55 3.83
C LEU A 122 7.51 -22.18 3.73
N GLY A 123 7.36 -21.49 4.86
CA GLY A 123 6.74 -20.17 4.93
C GLY A 123 7.48 -19.10 4.12
N ARG A 124 8.81 -19.21 4.00
CA ARG A 124 9.61 -18.27 3.19
C ARG A 124 9.27 -18.34 1.70
N TYR A 125 8.99 -19.54 1.20
CA TYR A 125 8.72 -19.82 -0.20
C TYR A 125 7.25 -19.68 -0.56
N SER A 126 6.37 -19.77 0.43
CA SER A 126 4.94 -19.55 0.24
C SER A 126 4.62 -18.06 0.22
N ARG A 127 4.23 -17.54 -0.95
CA ARG A 127 3.60 -16.21 -1.06
C ARG A 127 2.36 -16.09 -0.16
N ALA A 128 1.72 -17.21 0.17
CA ALA A 128 0.61 -17.23 1.13
C ALA A 128 1.09 -16.85 2.54
N ILE A 129 2.19 -17.41 3.05
CA ILE A 129 2.70 -17.04 4.39
C ILE A 129 3.09 -15.55 4.45
N GLN A 130 3.69 -15.01 3.39
CA GLN A 130 4.06 -13.60 3.37
C GLN A 130 2.83 -12.69 3.46
N ARG A 131 1.74 -13.06 2.77
CA ARG A 131 0.43 -12.39 2.88
C ARG A 131 -0.18 -12.58 4.26
N PHE A 132 -0.14 -13.78 4.83
CA PHE A 132 -0.59 -14.05 6.19
C PHE A 132 0.19 -13.23 7.23
N HIS A 133 1.51 -13.08 7.10
CA HIS A 133 2.32 -12.27 8.00
C HIS A 133 1.92 -10.79 7.94
N ARG A 134 1.69 -10.24 6.73
CA ARG A 134 1.17 -8.87 6.57
C ARG A 134 -0.23 -8.73 7.18
N ALA A 135 -1.13 -9.69 6.92
CA ALA A 135 -2.47 -9.74 7.51
C ALA A 135 -2.45 -9.82 9.05
N PHE A 136 -1.50 -10.58 9.62
CA PHE A 136 -1.30 -10.70 11.06
C PHE A 136 -0.82 -9.37 11.67
N LEU A 137 0.13 -8.68 11.02
CA LEU A 137 0.59 -7.36 11.48
C LEU A 137 -0.52 -6.31 11.44
N LEU A 138 -1.39 -6.36 10.42
CA LEU A 138 -2.56 -5.49 10.30
C LEU A 138 -3.61 -5.79 11.39
N SER A 139 -3.72 -7.05 11.82
CA SER A 139 -4.72 -7.51 12.79
C SER A 139 -4.16 -7.69 14.21
N LYS A 140 -2.93 -7.23 14.48
CA LYS A 140 -2.20 -7.53 15.73
C LYS A 140 -2.98 -7.11 16.98
N GLU A 141 -3.66 -5.97 16.92
CA GLU A 141 -4.43 -5.40 18.04
C GLU A 141 -5.71 -6.20 18.29
N GLN A 142 -6.41 -6.58 17.23
CA GLN A 142 -7.62 -7.41 17.30
C GLN A 142 -7.31 -8.81 17.84
N ILE A 143 -6.20 -9.41 17.39
CA ILE A 143 -5.72 -10.71 17.86
C ILE A 143 -5.32 -10.62 19.34
N ALA A 144 -4.59 -9.58 19.74
CA ALA A 144 -4.20 -9.38 21.14
C ALA A 144 -5.43 -9.25 22.05
N LEU A 145 -6.40 -8.41 21.67
CA LEU A 145 -7.65 -8.24 22.40
C LEU A 145 -8.46 -9.55 22.49
N PHE A 146 -8.55 -10.30 21.40
CA PHE A 146 -9.21 -11.61 21.38
C PHE A 146 -8.59 -12.58 22.39
N PHE A 147 -7.26 -12.72 22.39
CA PHE A 147 -6.57 -13.61 23.33
C PHE A 147 -6.70 -13.12 24.78
N SER A 148 -6.69 -11.81 25.02
CA SER A 148 -6.92 -11.25 26.36
C SER A 148 -8.33 -11.55 26.87
N ILE A 149 -9.38 -11.30 26.08
CA ILE A 149 -10.77 -11.58 26.45
C ILE A 149 -10.98 -13.08 26.65
N THR A 150 -10.47 -13.91 25.74
CA THR A 150 -10.56 -15.37 25.83
C THR A 150 -9.83 -15.88 27.08
N GLY A 151 -8.65 -15.35 27.40
CA GLY A 151 -7.89 -15.71 28.59
C GLY A 151 -8.64 -15.37 29.88
N ILE A 152 -9.26 -14.17 29.95
CA ILE A 152 -10.10 -13.77 31.09
C ILE A 152 -11.31 -14.72 31.22
N LEU A 153 -11.99 -15.03 30.12
CA LEU A 153 -13.15 -15.91 30.18
C LEU A 153 -12.77 -17.34 30.57
N LEU A 154 -11.67 -17.89 30.05
CA LEU A 154 -11.14 -19.19 30.45
C LEU A 154 -10.87 -19.23 31.95
N PHE A 155 -10.30 -18.15 32.51
CA PHE A 155 -10.04 -18.06 33.94
C PHE A 155 -11.35 -18.00 34.76
N ILE A 156 -12.33 -17.19 34.33
CA ILE A 156 -13.65 -17.10 34.98
C ILE A 156 -14.38 -18.46 34.92
N ALA A 157 -14.36 -19.14 33.78
CA ALA A 157 -14.94 -20.46 33.60
C ALA A 157 -14.28 -21.49 34.54
N ALA A 158 -12.94 -21.45 34.66
CA ALA A 158 -12.18 -22.33 35.52
C ALA A 158 -12.47 -22.11 37.02
N VAL A 159 -12.54 -20.85 37.45
CA VAL A 159 -12.89 -20.51 38.84
C VAL A 159 -14.34 -20.88 39.14
N GLY A 160 -15.27 -20.54 38.25
CA GLY A 160 -16.69 -20.82 38.43
C GLY A 160 -16.97 -22.32 38.56
N ILE A 161 -16.49 -23.11 37.59
CA ILE A 161 -16.71 -24.56 37.61
C ILE A 161 -16.04 -25.22 38.82
N TYR A 162 -14.86 -24.74 39.23
CA TYR A 162 -14.17 -25.23 40.41
C TYR A 162 -15.05 -25.12 41.64
N TYR A 163 -15.65 -23.95 41.89
CA TYR A 163 -16.50 -23.76 43.06
C TYR A 163 -17.81 -24.55 42.99
N PHE A 164 -18.36 -24.79 41.81
CA PHE A 164 -19.57 -25.62 41.67
C PHE A 164 -19.30 -27.11 41.84
N GLU A 165 -18.11 -27.60 41.45
CA GLU A 165 -17.85 -29.04 41.32
C GLU A 165 -16.83 -29.58 42.34
N ARG A 166 -16.06 -28.74 43.04
CA ARG A 166 -15.01 -29.17 43.98
C ARG A 166 -15.50 -30.13 45.07
N ASP A 167 -16.71 -29.92 45.58
CA ASP A 167 -17.22 -30.72 46.69
C ASP A 167 -17.85 -32.03 46.19
N ALA A 168 -18.37 -32.04 44.95
CA ALA A 168 -18.94 -33.22 44.32
C ALA A 168 -17.89 -34.11 43.64
N GLN A 169 -16.80 -33.52 43.15
CA GLN A 169 -15.75 -34.17 42.37
C GLN A 169 -14.35 -33.68 42.77
N PRO A 170 -13.91 -33.90 44.03
CA PRO A 170 -12.67 -33.34 44.55
C PRO A 170 -11.41 -33.87 43.85
N GLU A 171 -11.45 -35.09 43.30
CA GLU A 171 -10.32 -35.69 42.58
C GLU A 171 -10.14 -35.11 41.16
N LYS A 172 -11.22 -34.59 40.54
CA LYS A 172 -11.17 -34.02 39.19
C LYS A 172 -11.00 -32.50 39.22
N PHE A 173 -11.70 -31.82 40.12
CA PHE A 173 -11.63 -30.37 40.31
C PHE A 173 -10.76 -30.02 41.51
N VAL A 174 -9.51 -30.49 41.51
CA VAL A 174 -8.54 -30.31 42.62
C VAL A 174 -8.19 -28.84 42.84
N SER A 175 -8.03 -28.09 41.75
CA SER A 175 -7.66 -26.67 41.78
C SER A 175 -8.21 -25.94 40.57
N VAL A 176 -8.15 -24.61 40.61
CA VAL A 176 -8.50 -23.75 39.47
C VAL A 176 -7.64 -24.10 38.24
N PHE A 177 -6.36 -24.46 38.41
CA PHE A 177 -5.50 -24.86 37.29
C PHE A 177 -5.95 -26.16 36.62
N HIS A 178 -6.47 -27.13 37.39
CA HIS A 178 -7.08 -28.34 36.82
C HIS A 178 -8.40 -28.03 36.11
N SER A 179 -9.17 -27.09 36.67
CA SER A 179 -10.42 -26.60 36.09
C SER A 179 -10.20 -25.75 34.82
N LEU A 180 -9.00 -25.20 34.64
CA LEU A 180 -8.59 -24.51 33.41
C LEU A 180 -8.48 -25.49 32.24
N TRP A 181 -8.00 -26.72 32.48
CA TRP A 181 -8.01 -27.78 31.46
C TRP A 181 -9.44 -28.04 30.96
N TRP A 182 -10.39 -28.23 31.89
CA TRP A 182 -11.80 -28.38 31.56
C TRP A 182 -12.34 -27.18 30.76
N SER A 183 -11.98 -25.96 31.17
CA SER A 183 -12.44 -24.73 30.51
C SER A 183 -11.91 -24.65 29.08
N VAL A 184 -10.63 -24.99 28.86
CA VAL A 184 -10.00 -24.99 27.53
C VAL A 184 -10.69 -26.00 26.63
N ILE A 185 -10.83 -27.26 27.03
CA ILE A 185 -11.43 -28.30 26.18
C ILE A 185 -12.91 -28.05 25.89
N THR A 186 -13.61 -27.37 26.82
CA THR A 186 -15.03 -27.02 26.69
C THR A 186 -15.23 -25.80 25.78
N LEU A 187 -14.51 -24.69 26.00
CA LEU A 187 -14.61 -23.49 25.15
C LEU A 187 -14.11 -23.72 23.72
N THR A 188 -13.10 -24.58 23.55
CA THR A 188 -12.57 -24.94 22.22
C THR A 188 -13.41 -25.99 21.51
N THR A 189 -14.53 -26.42 22.11
CA THR A 189 -15.47 -27.42 21.56
C THR A 189 -14.86 -28.81 21.31
N VAL A 190 -13.69 -29.11 21.91
CA VAL A 190 -13.03 -30.43 21.80
C VAL A 190 -13.75 -31.48 22.65
N GLY A 191 -13.98 -31.17 23.93
CA GLY A 191 -14.80 -31.99 24.83
C GLY A 191 -14.39 -33.46 24.95
N TYR A 192 -13.17 -33.76 25.39
CA TYR A 192 -12.70 -35.15 25.58
C TYR A 192 -13.58 -35.99 26.52
N GLY A 193 -14.32 -35.35 27.44
CA GLY A 193 -15.25 -36.01 28.37
C GLY A 193 -14.57 -36.66 29.58
N ASP A 194 -13.29 -36.42 29.78
CA ASP A 194 -12.50 -36.83 30.95
C ASP A 194 -12.97 -36.12 32.25
N ILE A 195 -13.28 -34.83 32.13
CA ILE A 195 -13.80 -33.99 33.20
C ILE A 195 -15.09 -33.31 32.72
N TYR A 196 -16.15 -33.33 33.53
CA TYR A 196 -17.44 -32.68 33.22
C TYR A 196 -18.23 -32.40 34.50
N PRO A 197 -19.12 -31.38 34.52
CA PRO A 197 -19.94 -31.08 35.68
C PRO A 197 -21.02 -32.13 35.94
N VAL A 198 -21.17 -32.53 37.20
CA VAL A 198 -22.24 -33.42 37.64
C VAL A 198 -23.30 -32.70 38.48
N THR A 199 -22.98 -31.54 39.05
CA THR A 199 -23.92 -30.77 39.86
C THR A 199 -24.91 -29.99 39.00
N ILE A 200 -26.08 -29.68 39.57
CA ILE A 200 -27.09 -28.86 38.88
C ILE A 200 -26.53 -27.46 38.59
N GLY A 201 -25.86 -26.84 39.58
CA GLY A 201 -25.25 -25.53 39.45
C GLY A 201 -24.14 -25.51 38.39
N GLY A 202 -23.25 -26.51 38.41
CA GLY A 202 -22.20 -26.66 37.42
C GLY A 202 -22.75 -26.84 36.01
N ARG A 203 -23.78 -27.68 35.81
CA ARG A 203 -24.42 -27.85 34.50
C ARG A 203 -25.05 -26.55 33.98
N LEU A 204 -25.79 -25.83 34.83
CA LEU A 204 -26.41 -24.55 34.45
C LEU A 204 -25.33 -23.49 34.09
N PHE A 205 -24.27 -23.42 34.89
CA PHE A 205 -23.12 -22.57 34.61
C PHE A 205 -22.45 -22.93 33.27
N THR A 206 -22.24 -24.23 33.01
CA THR A 206 -21.66 -24.71 31.77
C THR A 206 -22.50 -24.37 30.55
N VAL A 207 -23.84 -24.37 30.64
CA VAL A 207 -24.69 -23.92 29.53
C VAL A 207 -24.36 -22.48 29.14
N VAL A 208 -24.23 -21.57 30.11
CA VAL A 208 -23.85 -20.18 29.85
C VAL A 208 -22.46 -20.09 29.23
N VAL A 209 -21.50 -20.81 29.79
CA VAL A 209 -20.12 -20.86 29.28
C VAL A 209 -20.06 -21.37 27.84
N LEU A 210 -20.85 -22.40 27.50
CA LEU A 210 -20.92 -22.94 26.14
C LEU A 210 -21.51 -21.93 25.14
N MET A 211 -22.56 -21.19 25.52
CA MET A 211 -23.12 -20.16 24.65
C MET A 211 -22.10 -19.07 24.32
N VAL A 212 -21.30 -18.64 25.30
CA VAL A 212 -20.22 -17.67 25.06
C VAL A 212 -19.08 -18.30 24.27
N GLY A 213 -18.76 -19.57 24.53
CA GLY A 213 -17.70 -20.33 23.84
C GLY A 213 -17.90 -20.42 22.33
N ILE A 214 -19.15 -20.61 21.86
CA ILE A 214 -19.47 -20.62 20.42
C ILE A 214 -19.02 -19.32 19.74
N GLY A 215 -19.24 -18.18 20.41
CA GLY A 215 -18.80 -16.88 19.90
C GLY A 215 -17.28 -16.77 19.79
N ILE A 216 -16.55 -17.28 20.79
CA ILE A 216 -15.08 -17.24 20.81
C ILE A 216 -14.46 -18.05 19.67
N VAL A 217 -15.01 -19.23 19.35
CA VAL A 217 -14.48 -20.06 18.25
C VAL A 217 -14.66 -19.36 16.89
N ALA A 218 -15.72 -18.59 16.70
CA ALA A 218 -15.99 -17.89 15.45
C ALA A 218 -15.06 -16.68 15.19
N VAL A 219 -14.60 -16.01 16.25
CA VAL A 219 -13.88 -14.72 16.14
C VAL A 219 -12.52 -14.82 15.41
N PRO A 220 -11.62 -15.77 15.71
CA PRO A 220 -10.34 -15.89 14.99
C PRO A 220 -10.52 -16.13 13.50
N ALA A 221 -11.48 -16.98 13.13
CA ALA A 221 -11.81 -17.25 11.74
C ALA A 221 -12.33 -16.00 11.02
N ALA A 222 -13.18 -15.21 11.69
CA ALA A 222 -13.69 -13.94 11.17
C ALA A 222 -12.57 -12.90 11.00
N ILE A 223 -11.70 -12.73 12.00
CA ILE A 223 -10.55 -11.80 11.95
C ILE A 223 -9.65 -12.18 10.77
N VAL A 224 -9.25 -13.45 10.66
CA VAL A 224 -8.39 -13.93 9.57
C VAL A 224 -9.06 -13.71 8.20
N THR A 225 -10.35 -14.01 8.07
CA THR A 225 -11.11 -13.78 6.84
C THR A 225 -11.13 -12.30 6.46
N SER A 226 -11.42 -11.41 7.42
CA SER A 226 -11.42 -9.96 7.16
C SER A 226 -10.02 -9.45 6.80
N ALA A 227 -8.98 -9.99 7.41
CA ALA A 227 -7.60 -9.59 7.17
C ALA A 227 -7.12 -10.04 5.79
N LEU A 228 -7.50 -11.26 5.37
CA LEU A 228 -7.25 -11.74 4.02
C LEU A 228 -8.04 -10.94 2.98
N SER A 229 -9.31 -10.65 3.26
CA SER A 229 -10.14 -9.85 2.35
C SER A 229 -9.59 -8.43 2.20
N GLN A 230 -9.15 -7.80 3.29
CA GLN A 230 -8.49 -6.49 3.23
C GLN A 230 -7.18 -6.57 2.46
N ALA A 231 -6.33 -7.57 2.72
CA ALA A 231 -5.08 -7.74 1.99
C ALA A 231 -5.30 -7.94 0.48
N GLN A 232 -6.36 -8.65 0.08
CA GLN A 232 -6.73 -8.80 -1.34
C GLN A 232 -7.28 -7.52 -1.95
N ASN A 233 -8.06 -6.73 -1.21
CA ASN A 233 -8.57 -5.45 -1.68
C ASN A 233 -7.43 -4.46 -1.90
N PHE A 234 -6.45 -4.38 -1.00
CA PHE A 234 -5.24 -3.58 -1.21
C PHE A 234 -4.47 -4.02 -2.46
N GLU A 235 -4.31 -5.33 -2.70
CA GLU A 235 -3.66 -5.82 -3.92
C GLU A 235 -4.45 -5.47 -5.20
N ARG A 236 -5.79 -5.48 -5.14
CA ARG A 236 -6.65 -5.04 -6.24
C ARG A 236 -6.55 -3.55 -6.49
N GLU A 237 -6.64 -2.72 -5.45
CA GLU A 237 -6.49 -1.27 -5.54
C GLU A 237 -5.11 -0.89 -6.06
N GLU A 238 -4.05 -1.58 -5.62
CA GLU A 238 -2.67 -1.36 -6.10
C GLU A 238 -2.53 -1.81 -7.57
N SER A 239 -3.19 -2.92 -7.97
CA SER A 239 -3.22 -3.39 -9.35
C SER A 239 -4.05 -2.49 -10.27
N GLU A 240 -5.16 -1.94 -9.77
CA GLU A 240 -6.01 -0.97 -10.46
C GLU A 240 -5.31 0.37 -10.58
N ALA A 241 -4.67 0.88 -9.51
CA ALA A 241 -3.84 2.09 -9.57
C ALA A 241 -2.62 1.90 -10.50
N THR A 242 -2.03 0.71 -10.54
CA THR A 242 -0.97 0.37 -11.50
C THR A 242 -1.53 0.28 -12.93
N ALA A 243 -2.72 -0.28 -13.13
CA ALA A 243 -3.36 -0.34 -14.44
C ALA A 243 -3.80 1.04 -14.94
N THR A 244 -4.35 1.89 -14.07
CA THR A 244 -4.70 3.27 -14.35
C THR A 244 -3.46 4.12 -14.60
N SER A 245 -2.37 3.92 -13.83
CA SER A 245 -1.11 4.60 -14.11
C SER A 245 -0.41 4.09 -15.37
N LEU A 246 -0.56 2.81 -15.74
CA LEU A 246 -0.09 2.28 -17.03
C LEU A 246 -0.93 2.78 -18.20
N ASP A 247 -2.24 2.97 -18.00
CA ASP A 247 -3.14 3.61 -18.97
C ASP A 247 -2.85 5.12 -19.09
N ASP A 248 -2.52 5.80 -17.98
CA ASP A 248 -2.08 7.19 -17.97
C ASP A 248 -0.66 7.36 -18.53
N THR A 249 0.25 6.41 -18.29
CA THR A 249 1.58 6.38 -18.89
C THR A 249 1.47 6.02 -20.37
N GLY A 250 0.51 5.18 -20.75
CA GLY A 250 0.18 4.86 -22.14
C GLY A 250 -0.49 6.02 -22.87
N ARG A 251 -1.38 6.78 -22.20
CA ARG A 251 -1.95 8.05 -22.67
C ARG A 251 -0.89 9.13 -22.76
N TYR A 252 -0.02 9.26 -21.77
CA TYR A 252 1.08 10.22 -21.75
C TYR A 252 2.16 9.85 -22.76
N ALA A 253 2.46 8.56 -22.97
CA ALA A 253 3.34 8.10 -24.04
C ALA A 253 2.71 8.32 -25.41
N ARG A 254 1.40 8.09 -25.60
CA ARG A 254 0.67 8.45 -26.82
C ARG A 254 0.70 9.95 -27.07
N PHE A 255 0.46 10.75 -26.04
CA PHE A 255 0.52 12.21 -26.07
C PHE A 255 1.94 12.69 -26.40
N LEU A 256 2.98 12.12 -25.79
CA LEU A 256 4.37 12.42 -26.11
C LEU A 256 4.77 11.91 -27.50
N GLN A 257 4.15 10.85 -28.01
CA GLN A 257 4.37 10.33 -29.36
C GLN A 257 3.64 11.19 -30.41
N GLU A 258 2.49 11.76 -30.07
CA GLU A 258 1.81 12.83 -30.83
C GLU A 258 2.62 14.13 -30.84
N ILE A 259 3.29 14.45 -29.73
CA ILE A 259 4.19 15.61 -29.64
C ILE A 259 5.52 15.36 -30.37
N ARG A 260 6.03 14.11 -30.36
CA ARG A 260 7.29 13.72 -31.03
C ARG A 260 7.13 13.39 -32.51
N SER A 261 5.92 13.16 -33.01
CA SER A 261 5.71 13.04 -34.46
C SER A 261 6.04 14.39 -35.09
N GLU A 262 7.14 14.45 -35.84
CA GLU A 262 7.59 15.66 -36.53
C GLU A 262 6.45 16.30 -37.34
N PRO A 263 6.43 17.65 -37.46
CA PRO A 263 5.46 18.37 -38.27
C PRO A 263 5.70 18.05 -39.75
N GLY A 264 5.09 16.98 -40.22
CA GLY A 264 5.38 16.43 -41.54
C GLY A 264 4.41 15.33 -41.95
N SER A 265 3.09 15.58 -41.87
CA SER A 265 2.09 15.04 -42.81
C SER A 265 0.67 15.38 -42.35
N GLY A 266 0.06 16.37 -43.01
CA GLY A 266 -1.39 16.46 -43.23
C GLY A 266 -2.35 16.47 -42.03
N LYS A 267 -1.89 16.52 -40.78
CA LYS A 267 -2.77 16.63 -39.60
C LYS A 267 -3.03 18.09 -39.29
N SER A 268 -4.30 18.43 -39.05
CA SER A 268 -4.70 19.73 -38.52
C SER A 268 -3.88 20.06 -37.27
N PRO A 269 -3.39 21.30 -37.11
CA PRO A 269 -2.64 21.70 -35.92
C PRO A 269 -3.47 21.45 -34.66
N SER A 270 -2.81 21.00 -33.58
CA SER A 270 -3.46 20.86 -32.28
C SER A 270 -3.97 22.22 -31.79
N ALA A 271 -5.04 22.24 -30.98
CA ALA A 271 -5.60 23.50 -30.47
C ALA A 271 -4.56 24.35 -29.72
N VAL A 272 -3.65 23.69 -28.98
CA VAL A 272 -2.56 24.36 -28.25
C VAL A 272 -1.52 24.96 -29.21
N GLN A 273 -1.20 24.25 -30.30
CA GLN A 273 -0.32 24.77 -31.34
C GLN A 273 -0.92 26.00 -32.01
N LEU A 274 -2.23 26.01 -32.28
CA LEU A 274 -2.91 27.16 -32.85
C LEU A 274 -2.83 28.39 -31.94
N ILE A 275 -3.00 28.20 -30.62
CA ILE A 275 -2.87 29.28 -29.63
C ILE A 275 -1.45 29.86 -29.65
N VAL A 276 -0.41 29.00 -29.62
CA VAL A 276 1.00 29.45 -29.67
C VAL A 276 1.30 30.20 -30.97
N GLU A 277 0.79 29.71 -32.10
CA GLU A 277 0.93 30.38 -33.39
C GLU A 277 0.19 31.73 -33.43
N LYS A 278 -1.02 31.82 -32.88
CA LYS A 278 -1.79 33.08 -32.79
C LYS A 278 -1.04 34.11 -31.92
N LEU A 279 -0.55 33.70 -30.75
CA LEU A 279 0.27 34.55 -29.88
C LEU A 279 1.51 35.06 -30.62
N ARG A 280 2.26 34.17 -31.29
CA ARG A 280 3.47 34.55 -32.02
C ARG A 280 3.18 35.49 -33.19
N ARG A 281 2.15 35.21 -33.99
CA ARG A 281 1.75 36.05 -35.14
C ARG A 281 1.34 37.45 -34.72
N ARG A 282 0.65 37.58 -33.58
CA ARG A 282 0.22 38.86 -33.02
C ARG A 282 1.26 39.51 -32.10
N GLN A 283 2.45 38.91 -31.97
CA GLN A 283 3.52 39.37 -31.06
C GLN A 283 3.05 39.55 -29.60
N LEU A 284 2.10 38.72 -29.17
CA LEU A 284 1.57 38.73 -27.81
C LEU A 284 2.36 37.78 -26.92
N ARG A 285 2.54 38.19 -25.66
CA ARG A 285 3.17 37.37 -24.63
C ARG A 285 2.21 37.13 -23.48
N LEU A 286 2.18 35.91 -22.98
CA LEU A 286 1.22 35.40 -22.01
C LEU A 286 1.89 35.13 -20.67
N ALA A 287 1.27 35.61 -19.59
CA ALA A 287 1.56 35.20 -18.22
C ALA A 287 0.40 34.39 -17.63
N LEU A 288 0.67 33.45 -16.74
CA LEU A 288 -0.35 32.57 -16.16
C LEU A 288 -0.38 32.63 -14.64
N ALA A 289 -1.56 32.50 -14.03
CA ALA A 289 -1.72 32.26 -12.61
C ALA A 289 -2.61 31.03 -12.34
N GLU A 290 -2.03 29.98 -11.75
CA GLU A 290 -2.65 28.65 -11.66
C GLU A 290 -2.89 28.24 -10.19
N SER A 291 -4.14 28.26 -9.72
CA SER A 291 -4.48 27.84 -8.34
C SER A 291 -5.06 26.43 -8.23
N CYS A 292 -5.40 25.76 -9.33
CA CYS A 292 -6.01 24.42 -9.28
C CYS A 292 -5.51 23.43 -10.34
N THR A 293 -4.81 23.90 -11.38
CA THR A 293 -4.28 23.07 -12.48
C THR A 293 -2.87 22.56 -12.22
N GLY A 294 -2.12 23.16 -11.29
CA GLY A 294 -0.80 22.67 -10.87
C GLY A 294 0.31 22.90 -11.89
N GLY A 295 0.21 23.95 -12.72
CA GLY A 295 1.17 24.23 -13.79
C GLY A 295 0.81 23.54 -15.11
N LEU A 296 -0.31 22.83 -15.19
CA LEU A 296 -0.67 22.03 -16.35
C LEU A 296 -1.04 22.89 -17.58
N VAL A 297 -1.51 24.12 -17.39
CA VAL A 297 -1.74 25.06 -18.52
C VAL A 297 -0.40 25.44 -19.13
N ALA A 298 0.55 25.85 -18.30
CA ALA A 298 1.91 26.16 -18.74
C ALA A 298 2.59 24.96 -19.38
N ALA A 299 2.49 23.77 -18.77
CA ALA A 299 3.09 22.54 -19.29
C ALA A 299 2.62 22.23 -20.72
N ARG A 300 1.32 22.39 -21.00
CA ARG A 300 0.75 22.19 -22.34
C ARG A 300 1.24 23.23 -23.34
N LEU A 301 1.33 24.50 -22.97
CA LEU A 301 1.90 25.52 -23.85
C LEU A 301 3.38 25.21 -24.15
N THR A 302 4.16 24.83 -23.13
CA THR A 302 5.59 24.52 -23.28
C THR A 302 5.90 23.24 -24.04
N SER A 303 4.90 22.37 -24.29
CA SER A 303 5.09 21.20 -25.15
C SER A 303 5.17 21.55 -26.64
N ILE A 304 4.85 22.80 -27.02
CA ILE A 304 4.92 23.28 -28.40
C ILE A 304 6.26 23.97 -28.65
N ALA A 305 6.90 23.66 -29.78
CA ALA A 305 8.19 24.24 -30.13
C ALA A 305 8.12 25.79 -30.23
N GLY A 306 9.06 26.44 -29.54
CA GLY A 306 9.16 27.90 -29.45
C GLY A 306 8.10 28.56 -28.56
N ALA A 307 7.49 27.80 -27.64
CA ALA A 307 6.65 28.37 -26.58
C ALA A 307 7.37 29.44 -25.74
N SER A 308 8.71 29.41 -25.68
CA SER A 308 9.54 30.45 -25.05
C SER A 308 9.37 31.84 -25.66
N ASP A 309 8.90 31.94 -26.91
CA ASP A 309 8.69 33.24 -27.57
C ASP A 309 7.41 33.94 -27.07
N VAL A 310 6.48 33.17 -26.51
CA VAL A 310 5.11 33.63 -26.19
C VAL A 310 4.72 33.44 -24.73
N LEU A 311 5.31 32.51 -23.98
CA LEU A 311 5.00 32.28 -22.57
C LEU A 311 6.08 32.90 -21.69
N CYS A 312 5.72 33.94 -20.93
CA CYS A 312 6.62 34.60 -19.98
C CYS A 312 6.83 33.77 -18.70
N GLY A 313 5.77 33.11 -18.23
CA GLY A 313 5.84 32.30 -17.01
C GLY A 313 4.47 31.89 -16.50
N SER A 314 4.48 31.11 -15.41
CA SER A 314 3.27 30.70 -14.68
C SER A 314 3.49 30.73 -13.17
N MET A 315 2.61 31.44 -12.48
CA MET A 315 2.57 31.56 -11.03
C MET A 315 1.61 30.51 -10.46
N VAL A 316 2.15 29.40 -9.94
CA VAL A 316 1.33 28.33 -9.34
C VAL A 316 1.11 28.62 -7.85
N SER A 317 -0.10 29.06 -7.47
CA SER A 317 -0.38 29.65 -6.14
C SER A 317 -1.60 29.02 -5.45
N TYR A 318 -1.38 27.92 -4.74
CA TYR A 318 -2.46 27.16 -4.08
C TYR A 318 -2.87 27.74 -2.73
N ARG A 319 -1.91 28.17 -1.90
CA ARG A 319 -2.17 28.64 -0.54
C ARG A 319 -2.50 30.13 -0.54
N ASP A 320 -3.41 30.54 0.36
CA ASP A 320 -3.83 31.93 0.50
C ASP A 320 -2.65 32.85 0.84
N LEU A 321 -1.75 32.42 1.72
CA LEU A 321 -0.52 33.17 2.02
C LEU A 321 0.32 33.40 0.76
N THR A 322 0.47 32.39 -0.10
CA THR A 322 1.22 32.51 -1.36
C THR A 322 0.52 33.45 -2.35
N LYS A 323 -0.81 33.41 -2.45
CA LYS A 323 -1.57 34.37 -3.27
C LYS A 323 -1.36 35.81 -2.78
N ARG A 324 -1.29 36.02 -1.47
CA ARG A 324 -1.03 37.35 -0.88
C ARG A 324 0.40 37.83 -1.15
N GLU A 325 1.39 36.98 -0.90
CA GLU A 325 2.80 37.36 -0.99
C GLU A 325 3.28 37.50 -2.43
N TRP A 326 2.81 36.64 -3.34
CA TRP A 326 3.31 36.62 -4.72
C TRP A 326 2.44 37.43 -5.67
N LEU A 327 1.11 37.44 -5.48
CA LEU A 327 0.16 38.12 -6.36
C LEU A 327 -0.46 39.36 -5.71
N GLY A 328 -0.02 39.75 -4.51
CA GLY A 328 -0.53 40.95 -3.82
C GLY A 328 -2.03 40.90 -3.48
N ILE A 329 -2.66 39.72 -3.48
CA ILE A 329 -4.09 39.59 -3.22
C ILE A 329 -4.39 40.04 -1.79
N SER A 330 -5.34 40.96 -1.61
CA SER A 330 -5.66 41.50 -0.28
C SER A 330 -6.28 40.44 0.63
N ALA A 331 -5.91 40.45 1.92
CA ALA A 331 -6.53 39.59 2.93
C ALA A 331 -8.05 39.82 3.03
N THR A 332 -8.46 41.10 2.99
CA THR A 332 -9.87 41.51 2.98
C THR A 332 -10.64 40.96 1.78
N GLY A 333 -9.99 40.81 0.62
CA GLY A 333 -10.61 40.21 -0.57
C GLY A 333 -10.82 38.71 -0.42
N LEU A 334 -9.81 38.00 0.10
CA LEU A 334 -9.91 36.55 0.37
C LEU A 334 -10.97 36.24 1.44
N ASP A 335 -11.06 37.06 2.48
CA ASP A 335 -12.07 36.91 3.53
C ASP A 335 -13.49 37.18 3.00
N LYS A 336 -13.64 38.14 2.07
CA LYS A 336 -14.93 38.53 1.51
C LYS A 336 -15.45 37.59 0.42
N PHE A 337 -14.58 37.10 -0.46
CA PHE A 337 -14.97 36.35 -1.66
C PHE A 337 -14.50 34.89 -1.67
N SER A 338 -13.74 34.44 -0.67
CA SER A 338 -13.03 33.15 -0.65
C SER A 338 -11.96 33.02 -1.74
N SER A 339 -11.00 32.10 -1.53
CA SER A 339 -9.87 31.89 -2.45
C SER A 339 -10.23 31.21 -3.78
N VAL A 340 -11.46 30.73 -3.92
CA VAL A 340 -12.03 30.15 -5.14
C VAL A 340 -13.28 30.93 -5.52
N SER A 341 -13.07 32.01 -6.27
CA SER A 341 -14.13 32.91 -6.71
C SER A 341 -13.76 33.65 -7.99
N ARG A 342 -14.76 34.24 -8.64
CA ARG A 342 -14.59 35.07 -9.83
C ARG A 342 -13.67 36.26 -9.53
N GLU A 343 -13.93 36.97 -8.44
CA GLU A 343 -13.22 38.18 -8.04
C GLU A 343 -11.75 37.90 -7.74
N ILE A 344 -11.43 36.81 -7.03
CA ILE A 344 -10.04 36.43 -6.77
C ILE A 344 -9.35 35.95 -8.04
N THR A 345 -10.03 35.20 -8.91
CA THR A 345 -9.45 34.78 -10.19
C THR A 345 -9.09 35.96 -11.07
N HIS A 346 -9.98 36.95 -11.16
CA HIS A 346 -9.74 38.19 -11.88
C HIS A 346 -8.57 38.99 -11.31
N ALA A 347 -8.55 39.18 -10.00
CA ALA A 347 -7.45 39.86 -9.31
C ALA A 347 -6.11 39.15 -9.53
N MET A 348 -6.09 37.81 -9.56
CA MET A 348 -4.88 37.03 -9.87
C MET A 348 -4.40 37.27 -11.32
N ALA A 349 -5.32 37.41 -12.28
CA ALA A 349 -4.97 37.68 -13.68
C ALA A 349 -4.33 39.07 -13.84
N ILE A 350 -4.91 40.09 -13.21
CA ILE A 350 -4.35 41.46 -13.19
C ILE A 350 -2.99 41.48 -12.49
N ALA A 351 -2.88 40.82 -11.34
CA ALA A 351 -1.65 40.79 -10.56
C ALA A 351 -0.50 40.15 -11.35
N VAL A 352 -0.73 38.99 -11.95
CA VAL A 352 0.34 38.32 -12.71
C VAL A 352 0.73 39.08 -13.98
N LEU A 353 -0.23 39.77 -14.61
CA LEU A 353 0.07 40.69 -15.71
C LEU A 353 0.95 41.84 -15.23
N SER A 354 0.58 42.48 -14.12
CA SER A 354 1.30 43.61 -13.51
C SER A 354 2.74 43.24 -13.12
N GLU A 355 2.94 42.07 -12.51
CA GLU A 355 4.25 41.55 -12.11
C GLU A 355 5.11 41.07 -13.30
N THR A 356 4.52 40.98 -14.50
CA THR A 356 5.20 40.53 -15.72
C THR A 356 5.16 41.62 -16.81
N PRO A 357 6.07 42.63 -16.77
CA PRO A 357 6.03 43.78 -17.68
C PRO A 357 6.11 43.42 -19.18
N GLU A 358 6.77 42.31 -19.51
CA GLU A 358 6.92 41.81 -20.87
C GLU A 358 5.69 41.08 -21.43
N ALA A 359 4.74 40.70 -20.56
CA ALA A 359 3.48 40.08 -20.95
C ALA A 359 2.45 41.14 -21.39
N SER A 360 1.71 40.84 -22.44
CA SER A 360 0.58 41.63 -22.93
C SER A 360 -0.77 40.99 -22.61
N LEU A 361 -0.79 39.69 -22.33
CA LEU A 361 -1.96 38.92 -21.96
C LEU A 361 -1.69 38.16 -20.66
N ALA A 362 -2.69 38.00 -19.80
CA ALA A 362 -2.62 37.09 -18.68
C ALA A 362 -3.89 36.25 -18.54
N ALA A 363 -3.73 35.01 -18.10
CA ALA A 363 -4.86 34.15 -17.76
C ALA A 363 -4.69 33.56 -16.36
N ALA A 364 -5.77 33.57 -15.58
CA ALA A 364 -5.80 32.99 -14.25
C ALA A 364 -6.91 31.96 -14.11
N VAL A 365 -6.69 30.99 -13.22
CA VAL A 365 -7.66 29.94 -12.93
C VAL A 365 -7.69 29.57 -11.45
N THR A 366 -8.90 29.51 -10.88
CA THR A 366 -9.18 28.95 -9.55
C THR A 366 -10.32 27.94 -9.64
N GLY A 367 -10.41 27.01 -8.69
CA GLY A 367 -11.48 26.02 -8.70
C GLY A 367 -11.36 24.97 -7.59
N HIS A 368 -12.48 24.30 -7.32
CA HIS A 368 -12.58 23.23 -6.34
C HIS A 368 -12.49 21.85 -7.01
N LEU A 369 -11.29 21.25 -6.94
CA LEU A 369 -10.96 19.96 -7.58
C LEU A 369 -10.68 18.84 -6.54
N GLY A 370 -11.00 19.06 -5.26
CA GLY A 370 -10.67 18.16 -4.14
C GLY A 370 -11.92 17.70 -3.37
N PRO A 371 -11.79 16.68 -2.52
CA PRO A 371 -12.91 16.06 -1.80
C PRO A 371 -13.58 16.99 -0.78
N ASP A 372 -12.87 18.01 -0.30
CA ASP A 372 -13.34 18.95 0.73
C ASP A 372 -14.06 20.18 0.16
N ALA A 373 -14.52 20.11 -1.09
CA ALA A 373 -15.24 21.20 -1.73
C ALA A 373 -16.63 21.39 -1.07
N PRO A 374 -17.08 22.64 -0.86
CA PRO A 374 -18.48 22.90 -0.54
C PRO A 374 -19.38 22.27 -1.62
N PRO A 375 -20.51 21.60 -1.28
CA PRO A 375 -21.32 20.86 -2.24
C PRO A 375 -21.76 21.68 -3.46
N GLU A 376 -22.02 22.97 -3.26
CA GLU A 376 -22.44 23.90 -4.31
C GLU A 376 -21.29 24.26 -5.27
N LEU A 377 -20.05 24.23 -4.78
CA LEU A 377 -18.86 24.63 -5.53
C LEU A 377 -18.02 23.42 -5.99
N ASP A 378 -18.44 22.17 -5.70
CA ASP A 378 -17.70 21.00 -6.16
C ASP A 378 -17.62 20.95 -7.69
N GLY A 379 -16.38 20.90 -8.19
CA GLY A 379 -16.09 20.92 -9.61
C GLY A 379 -16.27 22.29 -10.28
N VAL A 380 -16.55 23.36 -9.53
CA VAL A 380 -16.66 24.72 -10.11
C VAL A 380 -15.26 25.30 -10.33
N LEU A 381 -15.09 25.91 -11.50
CA LEU A 381 -13.89 26.54 -12.01
C LEU A 381 -14.23 27.98 -12.42
N PHE A 382 -13.34 28.91 -12.07
CA PHE A 382 -13.38 30.30 -12.54
C PHE A 382 -12.14 30.56 -13.38
N VAL A 383 -12.33 31.23 -14.52
CA VAL A 383 -11.24 31.64 -15.42
C VAL A 383 -11.38 33.13 -15.75
N ALA A 384 -10.26 33.84 -15.73
CA ALA A 384 -10.17 35.22 -16.19
C ALA A 384 -9.04 35.36 -17.21
N VAL A 385 -9.28 36.09 -18.30
CA VAL A 385 -8.25 36.48 -19.28
C VAL A 385 -8.27 37.99 -19.40
N VAL A 386 -7.12 38.62 -19.16
CA VAL A 386 -6.94 40.08 -19.15
C VAL A 386 -5.84 40.47 -20.13
N PHE A 387 -6.01 41.64 -20.75
CA PHE A 387 -5.10 42.20 -21.74
C PHE A 387 -4.62 43.57 -21.30
N ARG A 388 -3.31 43.79 -21.43
CA ARG A 388 -2.69 45.10 -21.24
C ARG A 388 -2.91 45.92 -22.50
N ASP A 389 -3.79 46.89 -22.43
CA ASP A 389 -4.00 47.84 -23.51
C ASP A 389 -2.89 48.92 -23.48
N PRO A 390 -2.05 49.02 -24.52
CA PRO A 390 -1.01 50.04 -24.58
C PRO A 390 -1.54 51.47 -24.73
N ASP A 391 -2.79 51.64 -25.19
CA ASP A 391 -3.38 52.95 -25.52
C ASP A 391 -4.34 53.49 -24.44
N SER A 392 -4.66 52.69 -23.42
CA SER A 392 -5.44 53.13 -22.26
C SER A 392 -4.68 52.93 -20.95
N ASN A 393 -5.02 53.74 -19.95
CA ASN A 393 -4.30 53.78 -18.67
C ASN A 393 -4.68 52.61 -17.73
N GLY A 394 -5.08 51.45 -18.26
CA GLY A 394 -5.53 50.31 -17.45
C GLY A 394 -5.70 49.00 -18.22
N ASP A 395 -5.64 47.89 -17.48
CA ASP A 395 -5.85 46.53 -18.01
C ASP A 395 -7.32 46.30 -18.37
N ARG A 396 -7.56 45.67 -19.53
CA ARG A 396 -8.91 45.31 -20.01
C ARG A 396 -9.19 43.84 -19.75
N THR A 397 -10.40 43.55 -19.26
CA THR A 397 -10.85 42.17 -19.07
C THR A 397 -11.48 41.68 -20.36
N LEU A 398 -10.94 40.60 -20.92
CA LEU A 398 -11.44 40.03 -22.18
C LEU A 398 -12.42 38.90 -21.94
N ILE A 399 -12.14 38.05 -20.96
CA ILE A 399 -12.97 36.89 -20.62
C ILE A 399 -13.07 36.78 -19.10
N GLU A 400 -14.28 36.56 -18.61
CA GLU A 400 -14.56 36.00 -17.28
C GLU A 400 -15.62 34.92 -17.41
N ASP A 401 -15.24 33.67 -17.13
CA ASP A 401 -16.11 32.53 -17.34
C ASP A 401 -16.13 31.60 -16.12
N GLU A 402 -17.24 30.89 -15.96
CA GLU A 402 -17.46 29.90 -14.91
C GLU A 402 -17.82 28.58 -15.55
N TYR A 403 -17.22 27.49 -15.06
CA TYR A 403 -17.44 26.17 -15.61
C TYR A 403 -17.52 25.10 -14.53
N ARG A 404 -18.43 24.14 -14.70
CA ARG A 404 -18.53 22.97 -13.84
C ARG A 404 -17.92 21.77 -14.53
N LEU A 405 -16.85 21.24 -13.94
CA LEU A 405 -16.09 20.09 -14.44
C LEU A 405 -16.95 18.82 -14.41
N VAL A 406 -16.84 18.01 -15.46
CA VAL A 406 -17.58 16.76 -15.62
C VAL A 406 -16.80 15.56 -15.06
N ALA A 407 -15.46 15.60 -15.14
CA ALA A 407 -14.63 14.52 -14.63
C ALA A 407 -14.78 14.33 -13.11
N SER A 408 -14.69 13.09 -12.63
CA SER A 408 -14.73 12.78 -11.19
C SER A 408 -13.36 12.67 -10.52
N PRO A 409 -12.34 12.00 -11.11
CA PRO A 409 -11.02 11.93 -10.48
C PRO A 409 -10.30 13.28 -10.48
N ARG A 410 -9.60 13.62 -9.39
CA ARG A 410 -8.86 14.89 -9.26
C ARG A 410 -7.92 15.18 -10.43
N VAL A 411 -7.14 14.19 -10.86
CA VAL A 411 -6.17 14.35 -11.97
C VAL A 411 -6.89 14.64 -13.29
N ALA A 412 -8.02 13.97 -13.55
CA ALA A 412 -8.83 14.22 -14.74
C ALA A 412 -9.49 15.61 -14.71
N ARG A 413 -9.96 16.05 -13.52
CA ARG A 413 -10.47 17.41 -13.31
C ARG A 413 -9.39 18.48 -13.57
N GLN A 414 -8.14 18.23 -13.20
CA GLN A 414 -7.03 19.15 -13.49
C GLN A 414 -6.75 19.26 -14.99
N ALA A 415 -6.80 18.13 -15.71
CA ALA A 415 -6.63 18.12 -17.15
C ALA A 415 -7.77 18.88 -17.86
N GLU A 416 -9.02 18.61 -17.49
CA GLU A 416 -10.22 19.29 -18.02
C GLU A 416 -10.20 20.80 -17.75
N ALA A 417 -9.81 21.21 -16.53
CA ALA A 417 -9.64 22.61 -16.18
C ALA A 417 -8.58 23.30 -17.06
N ALA A 418 -7.43 22.65 -17.29
CA ALA A 418 -6.39 23.20 -18.16
C ALA A 418 -6.87 23.35 -19.63
N ASP A 419 -7.63 22.37 -20.13
CA ASP A 419 -8.26 22.45 -21.46
C ASP A 419 -9.27 23.58 -21.57
N PHE A 420 -10.03 23.82 -20.49
CA PHE A 420 -10.98 24.92 -20.45
C PHE A 420 -10.27 26.28 -20.48
N VAL A 421 -9.21 26.47 -19.69
CA VAL A 421 -8.41 27.72 -19.71
C VAL A 421 -7.85 28.00 -21.10
N LEU A 422 -7.27 26.99 -21.76
CA LEU A 422 -6.73 27.14 -23.12
C LEU A 422 -7.80 27.54 -24.13
N ARG A 423 -9.02 27.00 -24.01
CA ARG A 423 -10.16 27.43 -24.84
C ARG A 423 -10.56 28.88 -24.59
N GLN A 424 -10.50 29.36 -23.34
CA GLN A 424 -10.81 30.76 -23.04
C GLN A 424 -9.73 31.72 -23.55
N ILE A 425 -8.45 31.31 -23.50
CA ILE A 425 -7.37 32.06 -24.15
C ILE A 425 -7.62 32.12 -25.66
N ASP A 426 -7.97 31.00 -26.30
CA ASP A 426 -8.22 30.98 -27.75
C ASP A 426 -9.39 31.88 -28.16
N LYS A 427 -10.50 31.84 -27.41
CA LYS A 427 -11.66 32.71 -27.62
C LYS A 427 -11.33 34.19 -27.44
N SER A 428 -10.39 34.52 -26.55
CA SER A 428 -10.03 35.93 -26.32
C SER A 428 -9.51 36.61 -27.59
N PHE A 429 -8.86 35.87 -28.50
CA PHE A 429 -8.36 36.40 -29.78
C PHE A 429 -9.45 36.84 -30.76
N ASP A 430 -10.70 36.41 -30.55
CA ASP A 430 -11.84 36.75 -31.38
C ASP A 430 -12.57 38.00 -30.87
N THR A 431 -12.12 38.59 -29.75
CA THR A 431 -12.61 39.90 -29.29
C THR A 431 -12.05 41.02 -30.18
N GLU A 432 -12.89 42.01 -30.51
CA GLU A 432 -12.53 43.17 -31.36
C GLU A 432 -11.30 43.95 -30.86
N THR A 433 -10.95 43.79 -29.59
CA THR A 433 -9.80 44.45 -28.96
C THR A 433 -8.45 43.81 -29.34
N LEU A 434 -8.43 42.54 -29.75
CA LEU A 434 -7.22 41.80 -30.09
C LEU A 434 -7.05 41.55 -31.60
N SER A 435 -8.06 41.86 -32.41
CA SER A 435 -8.03 41.79 -33.89
C SER A 435 -7.24 42.93 -34.48
#